data_AF-A0A7T0JK37-F1
#
_entry.id   AF-A0A7T0JK37-F1
#
_cell.length_a   1.000
_cell.length_b   1.000
_cell.length_c   1.000
_cell.angle_alpha   90.00
_cell.angle_beta   90.00
_cell.angle_gamma   90.00
#
_symmetry.space_group_name_H-M   'P 1'
#
loop_
_entity.id
_entity.type
_entity.pdbx_description
1 polymer ?
#
loop_
_entity_poly.entity_id
_entity_poly.type
_entity_poly.pdbx_seq_one_letter_code
_entity_poly.pdbx_strand_id
1 'polypeptide(L)' 'MGGVIELWVWMLVIACFAFAPLGYFIYMYTMKSGEPFGDIEPHGDSESAVLNIAAKLIDKVKAVIGKK' A
#
# COMPACT_ATOMS: atom_id res chain seq x y z
N MET A 1 28.59 12.68 -10.00
CA MET A 1 27.74 12.68 -8.78
C MET A 1 26.26 12.43 -9.08
N GLY A 2 25.68 12.96 -10.16
CA GLY A 2 24.24 12.77 -10.49
C GLY A 2 23.79 11.30 -10.62
N GLY A 3 24.53 10.47 -11.36
CA GLY A 3 24.13 9.06 -11.55
C GLY A 3 24.12 8.22 -10.27
N VAL A 4 24.96 8.55 -9.27
CA VAL A 4 24.97 7.86 -7.98
C VAL A 4 23.76 8.26 -7.13
N ILE A 5 23.40 9.55 -7.14
CA ILE A 5 22.23 10.06 -6.43
C ILE A 5 20.95 9.46 -7.03
N GLU A 6 20.85 9.40 -8.36
CA GLU A 6 19.70 8.81 -9.05
C GLU A 6 19.53 7.32 -8.71
N LEU A 7 20.63 6.55 -8.76
CA LEU A 7 20.63 5.14 -8.35
C LEU A 7 20.15 4.96 -6.91
N TRP A 8 20.64 5.79 -5.99
CA TRP A 8 20.27 5.73 -4.58
C TRP A 8 18.78 6.04 -4.36
N VAL A 9 18.21 7.02 -5.08
CA VAL A 9 16.78 7.34 -5.01
C VAL A 9 15.94 6.16 -5.50
N TRP A 10 16.28 5.56 -6.64
CA TRP A 10 15.52 4.42 -7.17
C TRP A 10 15.60 3.19 -6.26
N MET A 11 16.76 2.93 -5.66
CA MET A 11 16.90 1.87 -4.66
C MET A 11 15.98 2.07 -3.46
N LEU A 12 15.87 3.30 -2.96
CA LEU A 12 14.95 3.61 -1.85
C LEU A 12 13.49 3.44 -2.24
N VAL A 13 13.10 3.92 -3.42
CA VAL A 13 11.72 3.77 -3.91
C VAL A 13 11.36 2.28 -4.00
N ILE A 14 12.20 1.47 -4.63
CA ILE A 14 11.97 0.02 -4.76
C ILE A 14 11.92 -0.65 -3.39
N ALA A 15 12.83 -0.30 -2.48
CA ALA A 15 12.82 -0.83 -1.11
C ALA A 15 11.51 -0.50 -0.39
N CYS A 16 11.05 0.76 -0.44
CA CYS A 16 9.78 1.15 0.18
C CYS A 16 8.60 0.32 -0.33
N PHE A 17 8.51 0.07 -1.63
CA PHE A 17 7.44 -0.76 -2.20
C PHE A 17 7.59 -2.25 -1.84
N ALA A 18 8.81 -2.78 -1.77
CA ALA A 18 9.06 -4.17 -1.38
C ALA A 18 8.75 -4.43 0.11
N PHE A 19 9.06 -3.47 0.98
CA PHE A 19 8.86 -3.60 2.43
C PHE A 19 7.48 -3.13 2.91
N ALA A 20 6.72 -2.39 2.11
CA ALA A 20 5.37 -1.94 2.49
C ALA A 20 4.41 -3.10 2.85
N PRO A 21 4.33 -4.21 2.08
CA PRO A 21 3.50 -5.36 2.45
C PRO A 21 3.95 -5.99 3.78
N LEU A 22 5.26 -6.13 3.97
CA LEU A 22 5.84 -6.70 5.20
C LEU A 22 5.50 -5.84 6.42
N GLY A 23 5.63 -4.51 6.31
CA GLY A 23 5.24 -3.57 7.36
C GLY A 23 3.74 -3.63 7.66
N TYR A 24 2.91 -3.74 6.62
CA TYR A 24 1.46 -3.91 6.77
C TYR A 24 1.12 -5.19 7.54
N PHE A 25 1.75 -6.32 7.21
CA PHE A 25 1.54 -7.58 7.93
C PHE A 25 1.96 -7.47 9.40
N ILE A 26 3.16 -6.94 9.68
CA ILE A 26 3.61 -6.77 11.07
C ILE A 26 2.66 -5.89 11.85
N TYR A 27 2.20 -4.78 11.26
CA TYR A 27 1.22 -3.90 11.89
C TYR A 27 -0.07 -4.65 12.22
N MET A 28 -0.66 -5.35 11.26
CA MET A 28 -1.90 -6.12 11.46
C MET A 28 -1.75 -7.20 12.55
N TYR A 29 -0.63 -7.93 12.58
CA TYR A 29 -0.38 -8.98 13.58
C TYR A 29 -0.04 -8.45 14.98
N THR A 30 0.37 -7.18 15.10
CA THR A 30 0.73 -6.57 16.39
C THR A 30 -0.40 -5.73 16.99
N MET A 31 -1.52 -5.55 16.27
CA MET A 31 -2.71 -4.89 16.80
C MET A 31 -3.38 -5.77 17.87
N LYS A 32 -3.50 -5.25 19.09
CA LYS A 32 -4.07 -5.93 20.28
C LYS A 32 -5.52 -6.41 20.14
N SER A 33 -6.24 -5.98 19.10
CA SER A 33 -7.67 -6.24 18.90
C SER A 33 -8.02 -6.48 17.42
N GLY A 34 -7.04 -6.77 16.58
CA GLY A 34 -7.27 -7.04 15.16
C GLY A 34 -7.39 -8.53 14.94
N GLU A 35 -8.52 -8.99 14.41
CA GLU A 35 -8.53 -10.23 13.65
C GLU A 35 -7.63 -9.99 12.42
N PRO A 36 -6.41 -10.57 12.34
CA PRO A 36 -5.41 -10.17 11.34
C PRO A 36 -5.92 -10.36 9.91
N PHE A 37 -6.85 -11.30 9.79
CA PHE A 37 -7.78 -11.49 8.71
C PHE A 37 -9.06 -11.87 9.46
N GLY A 38 -10.14 -11.09 9.35
CA GLY A 38 -11.42 -11.48 9.96
C GLY A 38 -11.88 -12.86 9.50
N ASP A 39 -12.96 -13.40 10.09
CA ASP A 39 -13.58 -14.64 9.62
C ASP A 39 -13.59 -14.69 8.08
N ILE A 40 -12.84 -15.64 7.51
CA ILE A 40 -12.60 -15.80 6.07
C ILE A 40 -13.84 -16.28 5.30
N GLU A 41 -15.03 -15.93 5.80
CA GLU A 41 -16.29 -16.19 5.14
C GLU A 41 -16.45 -15.26 3.92
N PRO A 42 -16.96 -15.77 2.78
CA PRO A 42 -17.02 -15.06 1.52
C PRO A 42 -18.13 -14.00 1.57
N HIS A 43 -17.91 -12.93 2.33
CA HIS A 43 -18.77 -11.76 2.33
C HIS A 43 -18.33 -10.85 1.19
N GLY A 44 -18.94 -11.08 0.03
CA GLY A 44 -18.70 -10.34 -1.20
C GLY A 44 -19.11 -8.86 -1.19
N ASP A 45 -19.08 -8.15 -0.06
CA ASP A 45 -19.40 -6.73 0.04
C ASP A 45 -18.94 -6.06 1.35
N SER A 46 -17.96 -6.62 2.09
CA SER A 46 -17.43 -5.93 3.27
C SER A 46 -16.51 -4.77 2.86
N GLU A 47 -16.85 -3.53 3.28
CA GLU A 47 -16.06 -2.32 2.99
C GLU A 47 -14.66 -2.44 3.60
N SER A 48 -13.69 -2.89 2.80
CA SER A 48 -12.28 -2.89 3.22
C SER A 48 -11.74 -1.47 3.17
N ALA A 49 -11.37 -0.94 4.34
CA ALA A 49 -10.70 0.35 4.45
C ALA A 49 -9.42 0.41 3.58
N VAL A 50 -8.73 -0.72 3.41
CA VAL A 50 -7.56 -0.84 2.53
C VAL A 50 -7.95 -0.75 1.05
N LEU A 51 -9.01 -1.46 0.63
CA LEU A 51 -9.53 -1.35 -0.75
C LEU A 51 -10.00 0.08 -1.06
N ASN A 52 -10.67 0.73 -0.10
CA ASN A 52 -11.13 2.12 -0.24
C ASN A 52 -9.97 3.12 -0.34
N ILE A 53 -8.89 2.93 0.44
CA ILE A 53 -7.68 3.76 0.36
C ILE A 53 -6.95 3.51 -0.96
N ALA A 54 -6.83 2.26 -1.39
CA ALA A 54 -6.21 1.89 -2.66
C ALA A 54 -6.98 2.47 -3.85
N ALA A 55 -8.32 2.34 -3.87
CA ALA A 55 -9.18 2.92 -4.89
C ALA A 55 -9.02 4.46 -4.96
N LYS A 56 -9.06 5.15 -3.81
CA LYS A 56 -8.83 6.61 -3.75
C LYS A 56 -7.44 7.02 -4.23
N LEU A 57 -6.40 6.23 -3.93
CA LEU A 57 -5.05 6.48 -4.43
C LEU A 57 -4.97 6.31 -5.95
N ILE A 58 -5.57 5.24 -6.48
CA ILE A 58 -5.62 4.97 -7.92
C ILE A 58 -6.37 6.09 -8.64
N ASP A 59 -7.51 6.53 -8.12
CA ASP A 59 -8.30 7.62 -8.71
C ASP A 59 -7.55 8.95 -8.68
N LYS A 60 -6.82 9.25 -7.59
CA LYS A 60 -5.97 10.43 -7.52
C LYS A 60 -4.83 10.38 -8.53
N VAL A 61 -4.18 9.23 -8.69
CA VAL A 61 -3.11 9.05 -9.69
C VAL A 61 -3.67 9.18 -11.11
N LYS A 62 -4.83 8.57 -11.41
CA LYS A 62 -5.54 8.75 -12.68
C LYS A 62 -5.91 10.20 -12.96
N ALA A 63 -6.44 10.92 -11.97
CA ALA A 63 -6.84 12.31 -12.12
C ALA A 63 -5.64 13.25 -12.37
N VAL A 64 -4.46 12.93 -11.81
CA VAL A 64 -3.22 13.69 -12.04
C VAL A 64 -2.64 13.39 -13.43
N ILE A 65 -2.68 12.13 -13.87
CA ILE A 65 -2.14 11.73 -15.18
C ILE A 65 -3.07 12.17 -16.33
N GLY A 66 -4.39 12.08 -16.16
CA GLY A 66 -5.38 12.47 -17.18
C GLY A 66 -5.63 13.98 -17.29
N LYS A 67 -5.03 14.80 -16.41
CA LYS A 67 -5.05 16.27 -16.51
C LYS A 67 -3.90 16.85 -17.34
N LYS A 68 -3.02 16.00 -17.88
CA LYS A 68 -1.94 16.37 -18.79
C LYS A 68 -2.33 16.03 -20.22
#